data_AF-A0A348TVC1-F1
#
_entry.id   AF-A0A348TVC1-F1
#
_cell.length_a   1.000
_cell.length_b   1.000
_cell.length_c   1.000
_cell.angle_alpha   90.00
_cell.angle_beta   90.00
_cell.angle_gamma   90.00
#
_symmetry.space_group_name_H-M   'P 1'
#
loop_
_entity.id
_entity.type
_entity.pdbx_description
1 polymer ?
#
loop_
_entity_poly.entity_id
_entity_poly.type
_entity_poly.pdbx_seq_one_letter_code
_entity_poly.pdbx_strand_id
1 'polypeptide(L)' 'DFEAGRNLVETYGVKVDGELHAEVLRRSEPLNLAPYSGFVNPEMEPVMEGDSIIDVKVSYPMDFLGQMLRYGSTYSFE' A
#
# COMPACT_ATOMS: atom_id res chain seq x y z
N ASP A 1 20.59 -10.29 -25.21
CA ASP A 1 19.95 -9.96 -26.50
C ASP A 1 18.90 -8.89 -26.24
N PHE A 2 19.24 -7.64 -26.56
CA PHE A 2 18.35 -6.50 -26.30
C PHE A 2 17.17 -6.47 -27.26
N GLU A 3 17.39 -6.79 -28.54
CA GLU A 3 16.39 -6.71 -29.60
C GLU A 3 15.30 -7.77 -29.41
N ALA A 4 15.69 -9.00 -29.05
CA ALA A 4 14.72 -10.04 -28.70
C ALA A 4 13.88 -9.65 -27.47
N GLY A 5 14.51 -9.06 -26.45
CA GLY A 5 13.81 -8.57 -25.26
C GLY A 5 12.81 -7.45 -25.59
N ARG A 6 13.21 -6.48 -26.42
CA ARG A 6 12.33 -5.41 -26.90
C ARG A 6 11.13 -5.98 -27.64
N ASN A 7 11.36 -6.90 -28.58
CA ASN A 7 10.28 -7.47 -29.38
C ASN A 7 9.24 -8.23 -28.53
N LEU A 8 9.68 -8.91 -27.46
CA LEU A 8 8.77 -9.57 -26.53
C LEU A 8 7.85 -8.57 -25.82
N VAL A 9 8.42 -7.49 -25.26
CA VAL A 9 7.66 -6.48 -24.51
C VAL A 9 6.72 -5.71 -25.45
N GLU A 10 7.21 -5.22 -26.58
CA GLU A 10 6.41 -4.41 -27.52
C GLU A 10 5.27 -5.20 -28.18
N THR A 11 5.45 -6.53 -28.33
CA THR A 11 4.41 -7.38 -28.93
C THR A 11 3.30 -7.74 -27.93
N TYR A 12 3.64 -8.02 -26.67
CA TYR A 12 2.69 -8.64 -25.72
C TYR A 12 2.47 -7.88 -24.41
N GLY A 13 3.37 -6.99 -24.01
CA GLY A 13 3.33 -6.32 -22.70
C GLY A 13 2.70 -4.93 -22.69
N VAL A 14 2.46 -4.33 -23.86
CA VAL A 14 2.09 -2.90 -23.96
C VAL A 14 0.69 -2.67 -24.51
N LYS A 15 0.21 -3.51 -25.45
CA LYS A 15 -1.04 -3.26 -26.17
C LYS A 15 -2.24 -3.73 -25.36
N VAL A 16 -3.12 -2.78 -25.00
CA VAL A 16 -4.40 -3.04 -24.32
C VAL A 16 -5.55 -2.87 -25.31
N ASP A 17 -6.43 -3.85 -25.39
CA ASP A 17 -7.67 -3.77 -26.18
C ASP A 17 -8.67 -2.83 -25.51
N GLY A 18 -9.13 -1.81 -26.24
CA GLY A 18 -10.00 -0.76 -25.69
C GLY A 18 -11.42 -1.22 -25.36
N GLU A 19 -12.00 -2.13 -26.15
CA GLU A 19 -13.36 -2.63 -25.91
C GLU A 19 -13.38 -3.54 -24.68
N LEU A 20 -12.40 -4.45 -24.59
CA LEU A 20 -12.22 -5.32 -23.44
C LEU A 20 -11.91 -4.53 -22.17
N HIS A 21 -11.04 -3.51 -22.25
CA HIS A 21 -10.73 -2.66 -21.12
C HIS A 21 -11.99 -1.94 -20.59
N ALA A 22 -12.81 -1.38 -21.49
CA ALA A 22 -14.07 -0.74 -21.11
C ALA A 22 -15.09 -1.74 -20.52
N GLU A 23 -15.11 -2.99 -20.98
CA GLU A 23 -15.93 -4.04 -20.38
C GLU A 23 -15.50 -4.33 -18.93
N VAL A 24 -14.21 -4.53 -18.68
CA VAL A 24 -13.67 -4.80 -17.34
C VAL A 24 -13.99 -3.68 -16.37
N LEU A 25 -13.81 -2.42 -16.79
CA LEU A 25 -14.16 -1.25 -15.98
C LEU A 25 -15.65 -1.25 -15.62
N ARG A 26 -16.55 -1.43 -16.59
CA ARG A 26 -18.01 -1.48 -16.35
C ARG A 26 -18.43 -2.62 -15.42
N ARG A 27 -17.75 -3.77 -15.49
CA ARG A 27 -18.03 -4.92 -14.61
C ARG A 27 -17.49 -4.70 -13.20
N SER A 28 -16.38 -3.98 -13.05
CA SER A 28 -15.74 -3.71 -11.75
C SER A 28 -16.37 -2.54 -11.01
N GLU A 29 -16.83 -1.52 -11.72
CA GLU A 29 -17.44 -0.31 -11.16
C GLU A 29 -18.54 -0.57 -10.09
N PRO A 30 -19.55 -1.44 -10.33
CA PRO A 30 -20.59 -1.69 -9.34
C PRO A 30 -20.10 -2.41 -8.08
N LEU A 31 -18.91 -3.02 -8.10
CA LEU A 31 -18.33 -3.66 -6.91
C LEU A 31 -17.80 -2.62 -5.91
N ASN A 32 -17.56 -1.38 -6.37
CA ASN A 32 -17.02 -0.28 -5.56
C ASN A 32 -15.74 -0.68 -4.79
N LEU A 33 -14.87 -1.46 -5.44
CA LEU A 33 -13.60 -1.91 -4.89
C LEU A 33 -12.47 -1.02 -5.41
N ALA A 34 -11.61 -0.56 -4.50
CA ALA A 34 -10.38 0.10 -4.91
C ALA A 34 -9.47 -0.92 -5.62
N PRO A 35 -8.88 -0.59 -6.79
CA PRO A 35 -7.98 -1.49 -7.52
C PRO A 35 -6.64 -1.68 -6.81
N TYR A 36 -6.32 -0.82 -5.84
CA TYR A 36 -5.12 -0.87 -5.04
C TYR A 36 -5.49 -0.89 -3.56
N SER A 37 -4.67 -1.56 -2.77
CA SER A 37 -4.81 -1.63 -1.32
C SER A 37 -3.53 -1.17 -0.65
N GLY A 38 -3.66 -0.61 0.55
CA GLY A 38 -2.56 -0.23 1.42
C GLY A 38 -2.85 -0.68 2.84
N PHE A 39 -1.81 -0.70 3.67
CA PHE A 39 -1.90 -1.09 5.08
C PHE A 39 -1.43 0.05 5.96
N VAL A 40 -2.06 0.16 7.13
CA VAL A 40 -1.67 1.05 8.22
C VAL A 40 -0.89 0.21 9.22
N ASN A 41 0.27 0.68 9.67
CA ASN A 41 1.06 -0.05 10.66
C ASN A 41 0.37 -0.05 12.03
N PRO A 42 0.61 -1.07 12.87
CA PRO A 42 0.25 -1.01 14.28
C PRO A 42 1.11 0.02 15.03
N GLU A 43 0.68 0.39 16.22
CA GLU A 43 1.48 1.19 17.16
C GLU A 43 2.00 0.29 18.27
N MET A 44 3.25 0.53 18.67
CA MET A 44 3.95 -0.24 19.69
C MET A 44 4.40 0.71 20.78
N GLU A 45 3.98 0.41 22.00
CA GLU A 45 4.31 1.19 23.19
C GLU A 45 5.01 0.29 24.21
N PRO A 46 6.24 0.62 24.64
CA PRO A 46 6.92 -0.15 25.68
C PRO A 46 6.24 0.07 27.05
N VAL A 47 6.02 -1.03 27.78
CA VAL A 47 5.58 -1.01 29.18
C VAL A 47 6.82 -1.11 30.05
N MET A 48 7.03 -0.10 30.90
CA MET A 48 8.25 0.05 31.70
C MET A 48 8.02 -0.34 33.17
N GLU A 49 8.97 -1.08 33.76
CA GLU A 49 9.15 -1.23 35.21
C GLU A 49 10.52 -0.67 35.60
N GLY A 50 10.53 0.53 36.18
CA GLY A 50 11.76 1.31 36.34
C GLY A 50 12.41 1.58 34.98
N ASP A 51 13.70 1.26 34.85
CA ASP A 51 14.46 1.43 33.62
C ASP A 51 14.39 0.19 32.68
N SER A 52 13.60 -0.83 33.05
CA SER A 52 13.46 -2.07 32.27
C SER A 52 12.13 -2.13 31.52
N ILE A 53 12.17 -2.60 30.26
CA ILE A 53 10.96 -2.94 29.50
C ILE A 53 10.46 -4.31 29.99
N ILE A 54 9.21 -4.38 30.45
CA ILE A 54 8.59 -5.63 30.91
C ILE A 54 7.57 -6.20 29.90
N ASP A 55 7.04 -5.37 29.01
CA ASP A 55 6.10 -5.76 27.96
C ASP A 55 6.10 -4.74 26.81
N VAL A 56 5.50 -5.08 25.67
CA VAL A 56 5.23 -4.15 24.58
C VAL A 56 3.77 -4.27 24.18
N LYS A 57 3.02 -3.19 24.40
CA LYS A 57 1.62 -3.11 24.01
C LYS A 57 1.52 -2.78 22.53
N VAL A 58 0.72 -3.56 21.81
CA VAL A 58 0.43 -3.34 20.39
C VAL A 58 -1.01 -2.85 20.22
N SER A 59 -1.21 -1.78 19.45
CA SER A 59 -2.53 -1.25 19.09
C SER A 59 -2.72 -1.20 17.57
N TYR A 60 -3.97 -1.31 17.12
CA TYR A 60 -4.35 -1.31 15.70
C TYR A 60 -5.34 -0.17 15.43
N PRO A 61 -4.87 1.09 15.35
CA PRO A 61 -5.77 2.24 15.21
C PRO A 61 -6.51 2.28 13.87
N MET A 62 -6.03 1.57 12.84
CA MET A 62 -6.65 1.46 11.52
C MET A 62 -6.98 2.81 10.87
N ASP A 63 -6.21 3.86 11.21
CA ASP A 63 -6.38 5.21 10.70
C ASP A 63 -5.14 5.65 9.91
N PHE A 64 -5.30 5.74 8.60
CA PHE A 64 -4.24 6.16 7.69
C PHE A 64 -3.84 7.62 7.90
N LEU A 65 -4.82 8.53 8.04
CA LEU A 65 -4.53 9.96 8.16
C LEU A 65 -3.82 10.25 9.48
N GLY A 66 -4.34 9.70 10.58
CA GLY A 66 -3.71 9.82 11.90
C GLY A 66 -2.27 9.26 11.90
N GLN A 67 -2.06 8.09 11.29
CA GLN A 67 -0.72 7.51 11.18
C GLN A 67 0.24 8.41 10.40
N MET A 68 -0.15 8.89 9.22
CA MET A 68 0.71 9.74 8.39
C MET A 68 1.04 11.06 9.08
N LEU A 69 0.05 11.69 9.75
CA LEU A 69 0.27 12.91 10.53
C LEU A 69 1.22 12.68 11.71
N ARG A 70 1.06 11.58 12.45
CA ARG A 70 1.97 11.22 13.55
C ARG A 70 3.38 10.94 13.06
N TYR A 71 3.53 10.24 11.94
CA TYR A 71 4.84 9.98 11.35
C TYR A 71 5.55 11.28 10.95
N GLY A 72 4.81 12.19 10.30
CA GLY A 72 5.32 13.51 9.95
C GLY A 72 5.74 14.34 11.17
N SER A 73 5.00 14.27 12.28
CA SER A 73 5.33 15.06 13.47
C SER A 73 6.41 14.44 14.37
N THR A 74 6.49 13.11 14.43
CA THR A 74 7.28 12.39 15.44
C THR A 74 8.55 11.75 14.88
N TYR A 75 8.55 11.37 13.60
CA TYR A 75 9.66 10.64 12.97
C TYR A 75 10.26 11.36 11.75
N SER A 76 9.81 12.57 11.43
CA SER A 76 10.43 13.42 10.41
C SER A 76 11.51 14.27 11.04
N PHE A 77 12.70 13.68 11.22
CA PHE A 77 13.86 14.37 11.80
C PHE A 77 14.65 15.09 10.69
N GLU A 78 14.15 16.24 10.27
CA GLU A 78 14.90 17.23 9.48
C GLU A 78 15.18 18.49 10.31
#